data_AF-A0A8S3ZUA0-F1
#
_entry.id   AF-A0A8S3ZUA0-F1
#
_cell.length_a   1.000
_cell.length_b   1.000
_cell.length_c   1.000
_cell.angle_alpha   90.00
_cell.angle_beta   90.00
_cell.angle_gamma   90.00
#
_symmetry.space_group_name_H-M   'P 1'
#
loop_
_entity.id
_entity.type
_entity.pdbx_description
1 polymer ?
#
loop_
_entity_poly.entity_id
_entity_poly.type
_entity_poly.pdbx_seq_one_letter_code
_entity_poly.pdbx_strand_id
1 'polypeptide(L)'
;PDIGACTALLYHYYYNPDTSACETFIYGGCGGNKNNFQAEEKCLLTSDYCSLKPNTGPCEAIFNNFYYDADTSTCEKFVYGGCSGNKNNFQTIQECLET
;
A
#
# COMPACT_ATOMS: atom_id res chain seq x y z
N PRO A 1 7.88 4.20 -8.69
CA PRO A 1 7.11 5.36 -9.19
C PRO A 1 6.64 5.20 -10.65
N ASP A 2 5.41 5.60 -10.96
CA ASP A 2 4.86 5.64 -12.32
C ASP A 2 4.45 7.07 -12.70
N ILE A 3 5.08 7.61 -13.74
CA ILE A 3 4.87 8.97 -14.23
C ILE A 3 3.46 9.13 -14.83
N GLY A 4 2.87 8.06 -15.39
CA GLY A 4 1.61 8.12 -16.10
C GLY A 4 1.71 8.71 -17.52
N ALA A 5 0.56 8.93 -18.16
CA ALA A 5 0.48 9.26 -19.59
C ALA A 5 0.43 10.77 -19.90
N CYS A 6 0.10 11.60 -18.90
CA CYS A 6 0.03 13.04 -19.06
C CYS A 6 1.39 13.72 -18.82
N THR A 7 1.52 15.00 -19.19
CA THR A 7 2.80 15.73 -19.21
C THR A 7 2.86 16.91 -18.24
N ALA A 8 2.05 16.91 -17.18
CA ALA A 8 2.18 17.89 -16.10
C ALA A 8 3.47 17.63 -15.30
N LEU A 9 3.96 18.68 -14.61
CA LEU A 9 5.14 18.59 -13.74
C LEU A 9 4.71 18.68 -12.28
N LEU A 10 4.08 17.62 -11.77
CA LEU A 10 3.60 17.57 -10.39
C LEU A 10 4.60 16.82 -9.52
N TYR A 11 5.17 17.49 -8.51
CA TYR A 11 6.05 16.84 -7.53
C TYR A 11 5.22 16.04 -6.54
N HIS A 12 5.40 14.72 -6.58
CA HIS A 12 4.73 13.77 -5.71
C HIS A 12 5.78 12.88 -5.04
N TYR A 13 5.35 12.10 -4.05
CA TYR A 13 6.15 11.15 -3.29
C TYR A 13 5.79 9.73 -3.70
N TYR A 14 6.76 8.82 -3.66
CA TYR A 14 6.55 7.39 -3.76
C TYR A 14 7.42 6.69 -2.71
N TYR A 15 6.96 5.56 -2.21
CA TYR A 15 7.75 4.70 -1.36
C TYR A 15 8.73 3.90 -2.22
N ASN A 16 10.02 4.08 -1.95
CA ASN A 16 11.10 3.32 -2.55
C ASN A 16 11.46 2.15 -1.61
N PRO A 17 11.14 0.89 -1.97
CA PRO A 17 11.43 -0.26 -1.13
C PRO A 17 12.94 -0.52 -0.98
N ASP A 18 13.75 -0.16 -1.98
CA ASP A 18 15.20 -0.39 -1.95
C ASP A 18 15.91 0.49 -0.90
N THR A 19 15.39 1.71 -0.68
CA THR A 19 15.90 2.64 0.33
C THR A 19 15.03 2.68 1.59
N SER A 20 13.89 1.96 1.58
CA SER A 20 12.86 2.00 2.62
C SER A 20 12.44 3.43 2.99
N ALA A 21 12.37 4.31 2.00
CA ALA A 21 12.12 5.74 2.20
C ALA A 21 11.09 6.29 1.21
N CYS A 22 10.41 7.35 1.61
CA CYS A 22 9.55 8.13 0.71
C CYS A 22 10.40 9.16 -0.04
N GLU A 23 10.47 9.01 -1.36
CA GLU A 23 11.26 9.85 -2.25
C GLU A 23 10.36 10.64 -3.18
N THR A 24 10.86 11.76 -3.72
CA THR A 24 10.11 12.58 -4.67
C THR A 24 10.27 12.06 -6.10
N PHE A 25 9.23 12.21 -6.90
CA PHE A 25 9.24 11.97 -8.33
C PHE A 25 8.27 12.92 -9.07
N ILE A 26 8.37 12.98 -10.40
CA ILE A 26 7.46 13.78 -11.24
C ILE A 26 6.29 12.91 -11.67
N TYR A 27 5.08 13.29 -11.25
CA TYR A 27 3.84 12.73 -11.74
C TYR A 27 3.26 13.57 -12.89
N GLY A 28 2.96 12.89 -14.00
CA GLY A 28 2.45 13.47 -15.23
C GLY A 28 1.02 14.02 -15.14
N GLY A 29 0.29 13.74 -14.05
CA GLY A 29 -1.04 14.31 -13.78
C GLY A 29 -2.22 13.45 -14.23
N CYS A 30 -1.98 12.31 -14.88
CA CYS A 30 -3.03 11.31 -15.12
C CYS A 30 -2.44 9.90 -15.27
N GLY A 31 -3.24 8.88 -14.95
CA GLY A 31 -2.79 7.49 -14.91
C GLY A 31 -1.92 7.22 -13.69
N GLY A 32 -0.87 6.43 -13.87
CA GLY A 32 0.03 6.05 -12.77
C GLY A 32 -0.48 4.86 -11.95
N ASN A 33 0.20 4.62 -10.83
CA ASN A 33 -0.20 3.64 -9.82
C ASN A 33 -0.45 4.31 -8.46
N LYS A 34 -0.87 3.55 -7.44
CA LYS A 34 -1.20 4.09 -6.11
C LYS A 34 0.03 4.45 -5.27
N ASN A 35 1.24 4.00 -5.64
CA ASN A 35 2.50 4.43 -5.03
C ASN A 35 2.88 5.85 -5.54
N ASN A 36 1.99 6.79 -5.25
CA ASN A 36 1.96 8.15 -5.74
C ASN A 36 1.17 9.01 -4.74
N PHE A 37 1.88 9.79 -3.94
CA PHE A 37 1.35 10.53 -2.81
C PHE A 37 1.66 12.01 -2.93
N GLN A 38 0.68 12.88 -2.73
CA GLN A 38 0.91 14.33 -2.81
C GLN A 38 1.74 14.86 -1.62
N ALA A 39 1.84 14.11 -0.52
CA ALA A 39 2.55 14.49 0.69
C ALA A 39 3.37 13.32 1.23
N GLU A 40 4.56 13.63 1.75
CA GLU A 40 5.50 12.66 2.33
C GLU A 40 4.88 11.89 3.50
N GLU A 41 4.21 12.59 4.41
CA GLU A 41 3.54 11.98 5.58
C GLU A 41 2.55 10.90 5.15
N LYS A 42 1.82 11.11 4.05
CA LYS A 42 0.86 10.14 3.52
C LYS A 42 1.57 8.91 2.93
N CYS A 43 2.72 9.12 2.28
CA CYS A 43 3.55 8.02 1.81
C CYS A 43 4.07 7.18 2.99
N LEU A 44 4.62 7.83 4.02
CA LEU A 44 5.15 7.16 5.22
C LEU A 44 4.05 6.38 5.97
N LEU A 45 2.86 6.98 6.14
CA LEU A 45 1.70 6.31 6.75
C LEU A 45 1.30 5.02 6.01
N THR A 46 1.41 5.02 4.67
CA THR A 46 1.03 3.86 3.86
C THR A 46 2.08 2.76 3.99
N SER A 47 3.37 3.12 4.00
CA SER A 47 4.49 2.22 4.34
C SER A 47 4.31 1.59 5.73
N ASP A 48 3.93 2.39 6.72
CA ASP A 48 3.70 1.89 8.09
C ASP A 48 2.64 0.80 8.12
N TYR A 49 1.54 0.94 7.36
CA TYR A 49 0.50 -0.10 7.30
C TYR A 49 1.04 -1.41 6.74
N CYS A 50 1.80 -1.37 5.65
CA CYS A 50 2.38 -2.56 5.04
C CYS A 50 3.36 -3.30 5.96
N SER A 51 3.91 -2.63 6.99
CA SER A 51 4.76 -3.26 8.00
C SER A 51 4.00 -3.93 9.15
N LEU A 52 2.69 -3.70 9.29
CA LEU A 52 1.89 -4.30 10.37
C LEU A 52 1.68 -5.79 10.11
N LYS A 53 1.72 -6.64 11.15
CA LYS A 53 1.30 -8.04 11.03
C LYS A 53 -0.22 -8.13 10.76
N PRO A 54 -0.69 -9.17 10.06
CA PRO A 54 -2.12 -9.33 9.76
C PRO A 54 -2.93 -9.45 11.06
N ASN A 55 -4.13 -8.88 11.08
CA ASN A 55 -5.01 -8.89 12.25
C ASN A 55 -6.41 -9.39 11.88
N THR A 56 -6.74 -10.60 12.36
CA THR A 56 -8.06 -11.23 12.17
C THR A 56 -9.18 -10.47 12.89
N GLY A 57 -8.89 -9.82 14.01
CA GLY A 57 -9.90 -9.17 14.85
C GLY A 57 -10.78 -10.16 15.63
N PRO A 58 -11.74 -9.65 16.42
CA PRO A 58 -12.54 -10.46 17.35
C PRO A 58 -13.82 -11.04 16.75
N CYS A 59 -14.23 -10.61 15.54
CA CYS A 59 -15.38 -11.20 14.86
C CYS A 59 -15.01 -12.54 14.20
N GLU A 60 -15.99 -13.41 13.95
CA GLU A 60 -15.76 -14.80 13.52
C GLU A 60 -16.22 -15.10 12.08
N ALA A 61 -16.49 -14.08 11.27
CA ALA A 61 -16.74 -14.29 9.85
C ALA A 61 -15.44 -14.68 9.12
N ILE A 62 -15.55 -15.40 8.01
CA ILE A 62 -14.38 -15.85 7.25
C ILE A 62 -14.27 -15.03 5.96
N PHE A 63 -13.41 -14.02 5.98
CA PHE A 63 -13.00 -13.28 4.80
C PHE A 63 -11.55 -13.63 4.44
N ASN A 64 -11.34 -14.22 3.26
CA ASN A 64 -9.99 -14.54 2.75
C ASN A 64 -9.38 -13.31 2.10
N ASN A 65 -8.80 -12.45 2.92
CA ASN A 65 -8.16 -11.21 2.51
C ASN A 65 -6.65 -11.40 2.34
N PHE A 66 -5.97 -10.35 1.91
CA PHE A 66 -4.53 -10.30 1.68
C PHE A 66 -3.88 -9.29 2.61
N TYR A 67 -2.65 -9.57 3.02
CA TYR A 67 -1.79 -8.63 3.73
C TYR A 67 -0.41 -8.62 3.06
N TYR A 68 0.31 -7.51 3.17
CA TYR A 68 1.69 -7.42 2.72
C TYR A 68 2.61 -7.97 3.82
N ASP A 69 3.39 -8.99 3.49
CA ASP A 69 4.43 -9.52 4.35
C ASP A 69 5.77 -8.85 4.01
N ALA A 70 6.23 -7.96 4.89
CA ALA A 70 7.48 -7.23 4.70
C ALA A 70 8.72 -8.13 4.78
N ASP A 71 8.64 -9.29 5.45
CA ASP A 71 9.77 -10.21 5.58
C ASP A 71 10.02 -10.95 4.26
N THR A 72 8.95 -11.32 3.56
CA THR A 72 9.03 -11.98 2.24
C THR A 72 8.91 -11.01 1.07
N SER A 73 8.52 -9.76 1.33
CA SER A 73 8.14 -8.77 0.31
C SER A 73 7.06 -9.30 -0.65
N THR A 74 6.09 -10.06 -0.12
CA THR A 74 4.99 -10.62 -0.90
C THR A 74 3.63 -10.37 -0.26
N CYS A 75 2.57 -10.42 -1.08
CA CYS A 75 1.21 -10.35 -0.59
C CYS A 75 0.67 -11.76 -0.33
N GLU A 76 0.35 -12.03 0.93
CA GLU A 76 -0.08 -13.35 1.42
C GLU A 76 -1.53 -13.33 1.89
N LYS A 77 -2.19 -14.49 1.88
CA LYS A 77 -3.59 -14.62 2.31
C LYS A 77 -3.68 -14.78 3.82
N PHE A 78 -4.69 -14.17 4.43
CA PHE A 78 -5.06 -14.40 5.82
C PHE A 78 -6.58 -14.36 6.00
N VAL A 79 -7.05 -14.87 7.15
CA VAL A 79 -8.47 -14.79 7.52
C VAL A 79 -8.71 -13.52 8.31
N TYR A 80 -9.58 -12.66 7.79
CA TYR A 80 -10.13 -11.52 8.49
C TYR A 80 -11.52 -11.86 9.05
N GLY A 81 -11.71 -11.60 10.34
CA GLY A 81 -12.91 -11.88 11.12
C GLY A 81 -14.11 -10.99 10.80
N GLY A 82 -13.88 -9.87 10.10
CA GLY A 82 -14.91 -8.92 9.69
C GLY A 82 -15.02 -7.66 10.55
N CYS A 83 -14.28 -7.56 11.66
CA CYS A 83 -14.24 -6.32 12.47
C CYS A 83 -12.89 -6.13 13.19
N SER A 84 -12.58 -4.89 13.59
CA SER A 84 -11.45 -4.49 14.44
C SER A 84 -10.08 -5.07 14.05
N GLY A 85 -9.81 -5.18 12.74
CA GLY A 85 -8.49 -5.46 12.20
C GLY A 85 -7.61 -4.22 12.12
N ASN A 86 -6.54 -4.28 11.33
CA ASN A 86 -5.69 -3.13 11.02
C ASN A 86 -5.71 -2.83 9.51
N LYS A 87 -4.88 -1.86 9.07
CA LYS A 87 -4.83 -1.41 7.69
C LYS A 87 -4.01 -2.30 6.75
N ASN A 88 -3.27 -3.28 7.25
CA ASN A 88 -2.64 -4.31 6.42
C ASN A 88 -3.67 -5.41 6.08
N ASN A 89 -4.69 -5.02 5.33
CA ASN A 89 -5.86 -5.85 5.07
C ASN A 89 -6.53 -5.40 3.76
N PHE A 90 -6.30 -6.17 2.71
CA PHE A 90 -6.72 -5.88 1.35
C PHE A 90 -7.64 -6.98 0.82
N GLN A 91 -8.68 -6.63 0.08
CA GLN A 91 -9.65 -7.61 -0.41
C GLN A 91 -9.13 -8.40 -1.61
N THR A 92 -8.16 -7.83 -2.34
CA THR A 92 -7.60 -8.44 -3.54
C THR A 92 -6.08 -8.42 -3.50
N ILE A 93 -5.48 -9.39 -4.19
CA ILE A 93 -4.03 -9.44 -4.37
C ILE A 93 -3.50 -8.17 -5.05
N GLN A 94 -4.25 -7.64 -6.03
CA GLN A 94 -3.87 -6.44 -6.76
C GLN A 94 -3.88 -5.20 -5.86
N GLU A 95 -4.89 -5.07 -4.99
CA GLU A 95 -4.92 -3.99 -4.00
C GLU A 95 -3.71 -4.03 -3.06
N CYS A 96 -3.32 -5.23 -2.62
CA CYS A 96 -2.13 -5.40 -1.79
C CYS A 96 -0.83 -5.07 -2.54
N LEU A 97 -0.67 -5.54 -3.78
CA LEU A 97 0.54 -5.31 -4.58
C LEU A 97 0.70 -3.86 -5.07
N GLU A 98 -0.41 -3.13 -5.17
CA GLU A 98 -0.41 -1.74 -5.59
C GLU A 98 -0.24 -0.74 -4.43
N THR A 99 -0.26 -1.21 -3.18
CA THR A 99 -0.09 -0.36 -1.98
C THR A 99 1.39 -0.17 -1.66
#